data_AF-A0A3Q0EHY0-F1
#
_entry.id   AF-A0A3Q0EHY0-F1
#
_cell.length_a   1.000
_cell.length_b   1.000
_cell.length_c   1.000
_cell.angle_alpha   90.00
_cell.angle_beta   90.00
_cell.angle_gamma   90.00
#
_symmetry.space_group_name_H-M   'P 1'
#
loop_
_entity.id
_entity.type
_entity.pdbx_description
1 polymer ?
#
loop_
_entity_poly.entity_id
_entity_poly.type
_entity_poly.pdbx_seq_one_letter_code
_entity_poly.pdbx_strand_id
1 'polypeptide(L)'
;MFLFMLFSTLFSSIYTEPGEQHWVCNSSDTSISYTYCDNMKYPISIKVEPCIKLVGSKGLLHIFFIPRRDLKQLYFNLYISVNSMELPKRKEVICRGSDDEYSLCRTLKGETLNTTVSFSFRGILFSKGRYKVVAEAIDGSTEETFFCLNFTIIHHPNLS
;
A
#
# COMPACT_ATOMS: atom_id res chain seq x y z
N MET A 1 -38.57 -25.81 30.86
CA MET A 1 -38.47 -24.40 30.41
C MET A 1 -37.12 -23.81 30.85
N PHE A 2 -36.00 -24.41 30.43
CA PHE A 2 -34.66 -23.91 30.82
C PHE A 2 -33.53 -24.27 29.83
N LEU A 3 -33.79 -25.10 28.81
CA LEU A 3 -32.73 -25.60 27.92
C LEU A 3 -32.56 -24.82 26.61
N PHE A 4 -33.44 -23.86 26.30
CA PHE A 4 -33.43 -23.13 25.02
C PHE A 4 -32.75 -21.75 25.07
N MET A 5 -32.31 -21.29 26.25
CA MET A 5 -31.72 -19.94 26.41
C MET A 5 -30.18 -19.93 26.31
N LEU A 6 -29.53 -21.08 26.09
CA LEU A 6 -28.06 -21.19 26.11
C LEU A 6 -27.39 -21.19 24.73
N PHE A 7 -28.15 -21.09 23.63
CA PHE A 7 -27.54 -21.11 22.29
C PHE A 7 -27.11 -19.72 21.78
N SER A 8 -27.62 -18.65 22.37
CA SER A 8 -27.37 -17.28 21.89
C SER A 8 -26.03 -16.67 22.34
N THR A 9 -25.29 -17.33 23.23
CA THR A 9 -23.98 -16.84 23.71
C THR A 9 -22.79 -17.46 23.00
N LEU A 10 -23.00 -18.43 22.09
CA LEU A 10 -21.93 -19.11 21.35
C LEU A 10 -21.59 -18.44 20.01
N PHE A 11 -22.36 -17.45 19.58
CA PHE A 11 -22.00 -16.58 18.46
C PHE A 11 -21.49 -15.25 19.00
N SER A 12 -20.35 -15.27 19.68
CA SER A 12 -19.48 -14.11 19.72
C SER A 12 -19.10 -13.82 18.27
N SER A 13 -19.85 -12.91 17.68
CA SER A 13 -19.63 -12.39 16.36
C SER A 13 -18.15 -12.08 16.19
N ILE A 14 -17.49 -12.87 15.34
CA ILE A 14 -16.13 -12.63 14.85
C ILE A 14 -16.24 -11.41 13.92
N TYR A 15 -16.57 -10.24 14.48
CA TYR A 15 -16.37 -8.99 13.79
C TYR A 15 -14.87 -8.78 13.79
N THR A 16 -14.23 -9.19 12.69
CA THR A 16 -12.91 -8.67 12.36
C THR A 16 -13.03 -7.15 12.38
N GLU A 17 -12.36 -6.50 13.32
CA GLU A 17 -12.37 -5.03 13.40
C GLU A 17 -11.99 -4.49 12.01
N PRO A 18 -12.80 -3.57 11.43
CA PRO A 18 -12.44 -2.98 10.15
C PRO A 18 -11.06 -2.34 10.29
N GLY A 19 -10.12 -2.76 9.44
CA GLY A 19 -8.76 -2.26 9.47
C GLY A 19 -8.74 -0.74 9.43
N GLU A 20 -7.93 -0.12 10.30
CA GLU A 20 -7.79 1.33 10.38
C GLU A 20 -7.41 1.89 9.00
N GLN A 21 -8.25 2.80 8.49
CA GLN A 21 -8.04 3.43 7.19
C GLN A 21 -7.14 4.65 7.34
N HIS A 22 -5.99 4.62 6.68
CA HIS A 22 -5.02 5.71 6.67
C HIS A 22 -5.19 6.56 5.41
N TRP A 23 -5.44 7.86 5.60
CA TRP A 23 -5.52 8.82 4.50
C TRP A 23 -4.13 9.25 4.04
N VAL A 24 -3.89 9.25 2.72
CA VAL A 24 -2.62 9.71 2.13
C VAL A 24 -2.74 11.16 1.69
N CYS A 25 -3.63 11.42 0.71
CA CYS A 25 -3.84 12.76 0.17
C CYS A 25 -5.06 12.79 -0.77
N ASN A 26 -5.51 14.01 -1.11
CA ASN A 26 -6.48 14.28 -2.16
C ASN A 26 -5.88 15.23 -3.20
N SER A 27 -6.26 15.04 -4.46
CA SER A 27 -5.94 15.93 -5.57
C SER A 27 -7.24 16.43 -6.24
N SER A 28 -7.12 17.08 -7.39
CA SER A 28 -8.27 17.53 -8.17
C SER A 28 -9.11 16.40 -8.76
N ASP A 29 -8.50 15.25 -9.06
CA ASP A 29 -9.14 14.11 -9.75
C ASP A 29 -9.04 12.81 -8.95
N THR A 30 -8.36 12.79 -7.81
CA THR A 30 -8.10 11.56 -7.05
C THR A 30 -8.23 11.73 -5.54
N SER A 31 -8.57 10.63 -4.88
CA SER A 31 -8.51 10.48 -3.43
C SER A 31 -7.81 9.17 -3.09
N ILE A 32 -6.81 9.21 -2.21
CA ILE A 32 -5.93 8.07 -1.93
C ILE A 32 -5.91 7.77 -0.44
N SER A 33 -6.19 6.51 -0.10
CA SER A 33 -6.06 5.96 1.24
C SER A 33 -5.48 4.54 1.18
N TYR A 34 -5.06 4.00 2.32
CA TYR A 34 -4.65 2.60 2.43
C TYR A 34 -5.07 1.97 3.75
N THR A 35 -5.02 0.65 3.77
CA THR A 35 -5.21 -0.21 4.95
C THR A 35 -4.09 -1.24 4.96
N TYR A 36 -3.73 -1.78 6.13
CA TYR A 36 -2.84 -2.95 6.19
C TYR A 36 -3.61 -4.20 5.75
N CYS A 37 -2.99 -5.03 4.91
CA CYS A 37 -3.53 -6.33 4.51
C CYS A 37 -2.81 -7.51 5.15
N ASP A 38 -1.80 -7.26 6.00
CA ASP A 38 -1.18 -8.25 6.84
C ASP A 38 -1.73 -8.18 8.28
N ASN A 39 -1.44 -9.22 9.07
CA ASN A 39 -1.78 -9.26 10.48
C ASN A 39 -0.86 -8.39 11.34
N MET A 40 0.14 -7.75 10.73
CA MET A 40 1.32 -7.22 11.37
C MET A 40 1.44 -5.72 11.05
N LYS A 41 0.63 -4.93 11.75
CA LYS A 41 0.54 -3.47 11.58
C LYS A 41 1.79 -2.76 12.14
N TYR A 42 2.79 -2.56 11.29
CA TYR A 42 3.94 -1.68 11.60
C TYR A 42 3.64 -0.28 11.13
N PRO A 43 3.95 0.77 11.93
CA PRO A 43 3.67 2.13 11.53
C PRO A 43 4.53 2.51 10.33
N ILE A 44 3.96 2.42 9.14
CA ILE A 44 4.45 3.07 7.94
C ILE A 44 3.67 4.36 7.74
N SER A 45 4.37 5.44 7.41
CA SER A 45 3.76 6.70 7.05
C SER A 45 4.16 7.05 5.63
N ILE A 46 3.16 7.38 4.82
CA ILE A 46 3.31 7.67 3.40
C ILE A 46 2.65 9.02 3.17
N LYS A 47 3.42 9.98 2.68
CA LYS A 47 2.93 11.30 2.26
C LYS A 47 3.37 11.56 0.83
N VAL A 48 2.47 12.14 0.04
CA VAL A 48 2.74 12.46 -1.37
C VAL A 48 2.49 13.94 -1.62
N GLU A 49 3.48 14.63 -2.20
CA GLU A 49 3.44 16.07 -2.43
C GLU A 49 3.99 16.47 -3.81
N PRO A 50 3.19 17.10 -4.69
CA PRO A 50 1.74 17.22 -4.62
C PRO A 50 1.04 15.85 -4.72
N CYS A 51 -0.22 15.77 -4.31
CA CYS A 51 -0.98 14.53 -4.43
C CYS A 51 -1.10 14.09 -5.89
N ILE A 52 -1.06 12.77 -6.11
CA ILE A 52 -1.08 12.13 -7.42
C ILE A 52 -2.35 12.50 -8.20
N LYS A 53 -2.21 12.96 -9.44
CA LYS A 53 -3.33 13.14 -10.38
C LYS A 53 -3.29 12.05 -11.44
N LEU A 54 -4.35 11.27 -11.62
CA LEU A 54 -4.33 10.10 -12.53
C LEU A 54 -4.19 10.50 -14.00
N VAL A 55 -4.54 11.74 -14.37
CA VAL A 55 -4.19 12.31 -15.69
C VAL A 55 -2.67 12.41 -15.95
N GLY A 56 -1.86 12.36 -14.90
CA GLY A 56 -0.41 12.48 -14.95
C GLY A 56 0.07 13.52 -13.94
N SER A 57 1.09 13.14 -13.16
CA SER A 57 1.69 14.04 -12.18
C SER A 57 3.14 13.67 -11.90
N LYS A 58 3.87 14.66 -11.41
CA LYS A 58 5.21 14.50 -10.84
C LYS A 58 5.23 15.09 -9.44
N GLY A 59 6.05 14.53 -8.56
CA GLY A 59 6.11 14.97 -7.18
C GLY A 59 7.12 14.18 -6.36
N LEU A 60 6.94 14.27 -5.05
CA LEU A 60 7.76 13.64 -4.04
C LEU A 60 6.91 12.69 -3.20
N LEU A 61 7.45 11.49 -2.99
CA LEU A 61 6.92 10.47 -2.10
C LEU A 61 7.80 10.43 -0.86
N HIS A 62 7.25 10.86 0.27
CA HIS A 62 7.91 10.79 1.56
C HIS A 62 7.49 9.50 2.27
N ILE A 63 8.47 8.72 2.68
CA ILE A 63 8.27 7.43 3.33
C ILE A 63 8.99 7.46 4.68
N PHE A 64 8.23 7.16 5.72
CA PHE A 64 8.77 6.89 7.05
C PHE A 64 8.40 5.47 7.46
N PHE A 65 9.39 4.65 7.79
CA PHE A 65 9.20 3.24 8.12
C PHE A 65 10.38 2.72 8.95
N ILE A 66 10.15 1.70 9.78
CA ILE A 66 11.23 0.96 10.47
C ILE A 66 11.15 -0.50 9.99
N PRO A 67 12.09 -0.96 9.13
CA PRO A 67 12.04 -2.27 8.55
C PRO A 67 12.43 -3.34 9.56
N ARG A 68 11.90 -4.55 9.37
CA ARG A 68 12.08 -5.68 10.29
C ARG A 68 13.11 -6.69 9.79
N ARG A 69 13.59 -6.47 8.58
CA ARG A 69 14.70 -7.14 7.91
C ARG A 69 15.46 -6.10 7.10
N ASP A 70 16.59 -6.49 6.56
CA ASP A 70 17.41 -5.60 5.74
C ASP A 70 16.73 -5.35 4.38
N LEU A 71 16.70 -4.11 3.91
CA LEU A 71 16.06 -3.73 2.64
C LEU A 71 16.94 -4.00 1.40
N LYS A 72 18.01 -4.79 1.56
CA LYS A 72 19.04 -5.03 0.54
C LYS A 72 18.49 -5.62 -0.75
N GLN A 73 17.50 -6.51 -0.64
CA GLN A 73 16.81 -7.12 -1.77
C GLN A 73 15.32 -6.91 -1.57
N LEU A 74 14.78 -5.84 -2.16
CA LEU A 74 13.38 -5.44 -1.98
C LEU A 74 12.70 -5.45 -3.34
N TYR A 75 11.57 -6.14 -3.41
CA TYR A 75 10.68 -6.04 -4.54
C TYR A 75 9.21 -5.97 -4.08
N PHE A 76 8.36 -5.41 -4.93
CA PHE A 76 6.92 -5.34 -4.70
C PHE A 76 6.19 -6.27 -5.65
N ASN A 77 5.26 -7.06 -5.11
CA ASN A 77 4.18 -7.63 -5.90
C ASN A 77 2.98 -6.68 -5.86
N LEU A 78 2.51 -6.28 -7.04
CA LEU A 78 1.37 -5.40 -7.21
C LEU A 78 0.19 -6.18 -7.79
N TYR A 79 -0.91 -6.20 -7.05
CA TYR A 79 -2.20 -6.74 -7.49
C TYR A 79 -3.16 -5.57 -7.65
N ILE A 80 -3.52 -5.28 -8.89
CA ILE A 80 -4.31 -4.11 -9.24
C ILE A 80 -5.70 -4.58 -9.64
N SER A 81 -6.73 -4.00 -9.03
CA SER A 81 -8.11 -4.18 -9.43
C SER A 81 -8.71 -2.83 -9.86
N VAL A 82 -9.39 -2.83 -11.00
CA VAL A 82 -10.09 -1.67 -11.56
C VAL A 82 -11.57 -2.01 -11.63
N ASN A 83 -12.42 -1.34 -10.84
CA ASN A 83 -13.86 -1.61 -10.84
C ASN A 83 -14.21 -3.11 -10.67
N SER A 84 -13.46 -3.82 -9.80
CA SER A 84 -13.56 -5.27 -9.55
C SER A 84 -12.97 -6.19 -10.62
N MET A 85 -12.40 -5.66 -11.71
CA MET A 85 -11.62 -6.43 -12.68
C MET A 85 -10.17 -6.53 -12.21
N GLU A 86 -9.66 -7.75 -12.03
CA GLU A 86 -8.27 -7.99 -11.65
C GLU A 86 -7.35 -7.89 -12.87
N LEU A 87 -6.24 -7.17 -12.72
CA LEU A 87 -5.18 -7.10 -13.71
C LEU A 87 -4.08 -8.12 -13.37
N PRO A 88 -3.30 -8.56 -14.37
CA PRO A 88 -2.15 -9.43 -14.14
C PRO A 88 -1.20 -8.84 -13.09
N LYS A 89 -0.76 -9.70 -12.18
CA LYS A 89 0.25 -9.39 -11.15
C LYS A 89 1.48 -8.75 -11.81
N ARG A 90 1.97 -7.65 -11.22
CA ARG A 90 3.23 -7.02 -11.60
C ARG A 90 4.26 -7.20 -10.49
N LYS A 91 5.51 -7.47 -10.86
CA LYS A 91 6.65 -7.53 -9.95
C LYS A 91 7.56 -6.35 -10.25
N GLU A 92 7.70 -5.44 -9.29
CA GLU A 92 8.54 -4.25 -9.39
C GLU A 92 9.75 -4.41 -8.45
N VAL A 93 10.95 -4.52 -8.99
CA VAL A 93 12.18 -4.66 -8.18
C VAL A 93 12.71 -3.28 -7.83
N ILE A 94 12.87 -3.01 -6.52
CA ILE A 94 13.33 -1.71 -6.00
C ILE A 94 14.81 -1.76 -5.61
N CYS A 95 15.24 -2.85 -4.98
CA CYS A 95 16.62 -3.08 -4.58
C CYS A 95 17.08 -4.45 -5.06
N ARG A 96 18.14 -4.48 -5.87
CA ARG A 96 18.86 -5.70 -6.28
C ARG A 96 20.04 -6.01 -5.34
N GLY A 97 20.50 -5.02 -4.59
CA GLY A 97 21.60 -5.12 -3.64
C GLY A 97 21.83 -3.82 -2.87
N SER A 98 22.90 -3.76 -2.09
CA SER A 98 23.23 -2.61 -1.25
C SER A 98 23.78 -1.41 -2.02
N ASP A 99 24.27 -1.62 -3.25
CA ASP A 99 24.84 -0.57 -4.11
C ASP A 99 23.88 -0.13 -5.22
N ASP A 100 22.57 -0.26 -4.96
CA ASP A 100 21.54 0.17 -5.90
C ASP A 100 21.31 1.70 -5.85
N GLU A 101 20.49 2.19 -6.79
CA GLU A 101 20.20 3.61 -7.01
C GLU A 101 19.61 4.30 -5.76
N TYR A 102 18.75 3.59 -5.02
CA TYR A 102 18.10 4.14 -3.84
C TYR A 102 18.90 3.89 -2.56
N SER A 103 19.15 4.96 -1.80
CA SER A 103 19.81 4.89 -0.48
C SER A 103 19.06 3.99 0.52
N LEU A 104 17.75 3.81 0.35
CA LEU A 104 16.93 2.90 1.17
C LEU A 104 17.38 1.43 1.08
N CYS A 105 18.06 1.04 0.00
CA CYS A 105 18.54 -0.34 -0.18
C CYS A 105 19.67 -0.71 0.79
N ARG A 106 20.26 0.27 1.48
CA ARG A 106 21.29 0.06 2.51
C ARG A 106 20.72 -0.03 3.92
N THR A 107 19.43 0.23 4.09
CA THR A 107 18.80 0.26 5.41
C THR A 107 18.73 -1.13 6.01
N LEU A 108 19.25 -1.26 7.23
CA LEU A 108 19.27 -2.50 8.00
C LEU A 108 18.00 -2.63 8.85
N LYS A 109 17.74 -3.86 9.30
CA LYS A 109 16.70 -4.15 10.27
C LYS A 109 16.77 -3.22 11.49
N GLY A 110 15.65 -2.61 11.82
CA GLY A 110 15.48 -1.75 12.99
C GLY A 110 15.97 -0.31 12.81
N GLU A 111 16.59 0.02 11.67
CA GLU A 111 16.98 1.40 11.37
C GLU A 111 15.77 2.24 10.92
N THR A 112 15.71 3.49 11.35
CA THR A 112 14.66 4.39 10.91
C THR A 112 14.89 4.82 9.45
N LEU A 113 14.04 4.35 8.54
CA LEU A 113 13.98 4.87 7.18
C LEU A 113 13.13 6.13 7.16
N ASN A 114 13.75 7.26 6.81
CA ASN A 114 13.07 8.51 6.49
C ASN A 114 13.64 9.03 5.16
N THR A 115 12.93 8.75 4.07
CA THR A 115 13.42 9.05 2.72
C THR A 115 12.37 9.74 1.88
N THR A 116 12.84 10.42 0.83
CA THR A 116 12.01 11.07 -0.17
C THR A 116 12.41 10.56 -1.55
N VAL A 117 11.44 10.03 -2.28
CA VAL A 117 11.63 9.51 -3.63
C VAL A 117 10.88 10.40 -4.61
N SER A 118 11.54 10.85 -5.67
CA SER A 118 10.86 11.57 -6.74
C SER A 118 10.06 10.60 -7.62
N PHE A 119 8.87 11.00 -8.05
CA PHE A 119 8.08 10.24 -9.01
C PHE A 119 7.63 11.12 -10.16
N SER A 120 7.42 10.49 -11.30
CA SER A 120 6.84 11.12 -12.49
C SER A 120 6.10 10.05 -13.28
N PHE A 121 4.83 10.28 -13.56
CA PHE A 121 4.07 9.41 -14.46
C PHE A 121 3.19 10.23 -15.39
N ARG A 122 3.01 9.69 -16.60
CA ARG A 122 2.03 10.20 -17.56
C ARG A 122 0.81 9.28 -17.51
N GLY A 123 -0.36 9.85 -17.25
CA GLY A 123 -1.61 9.11 -17.31
C GLY A 123 -1.93 8.74 -18.76
N ILE A 124 -2.29 7.49 -19.02
CA ILE A 124 -2.61 7.02 -20.39
C ILE A 124 -4.10 7.19 -20.69
N LEU A 125 -4.95 7.18 -19.65
CA LEU A 125 -6.41 7.46 -19.57
C LEU A 125 -6.99 6.44 -18.59
N PHE A 126 -7.31 6.87 -17.38
CA PHE A 126 -7.93 6.01 -16.36
C PHE A 126 -9.44 6.20 -16.38
N SER A 127 -10.20 5.11 -16.38
CA SER A 127 -11.67 5.18 -16.24
C SER A 127 -12.06 5.79 -14.89
N LYS A 128 -13.24 6.41 -14.82
CA LYS A 128 -13.83 6.76 -13.51
C LYS A 128 -14.02 5.50 -12.67
N GLY A 129 -13.84 5.61 -11.36
CA GLY A 129 -14.24 4.57 -10.43
C GLY A 129 -13.22 4.29 -9.33
N ARG A 130 -13.35 3.10 -8.74
CA ARG A 130 -12.54 2.66 -7.61
C ARG A 130 -11.45 1.71 -8.09
N TYR A 131 -10.23 2.06 -7.74
CA TYR A 131 -9.03 1.27 -7.96
C TYR A 131 -8.59 0.72 -6.61
N LYS A 132 -8.23 -0.56 -6.59
CA LYS A 132 -7.61 -1.20 -5.44
C LYS A 132 -6.22 -1.65 -5.87
N VAL A 133 -5.20 -1.30 -5.09
CA VAL A 133 -3.82 -1.73 -5.35
C VAL A 133 -3.30 -2.36 -4.08
N VAL A 134 -3.10 -3.68 -4.12
CA VAL A 134 -2.40 -4.39 -3.05
C VAL A 134 -0.92 -4.41 -3.40
N ALA A 135 -0.11 -3.79 -2.55
CA ALA A 135 1.33 -3.76 -2.64
C ALA A 135 1.93 -4.61 -1.52
N GLU A 136 2.48 -5.76 -1.90
CA GLU A 136 3.23 -6.65 -0.99
C GLU A 136 4.72 -6.37 -1.15
N ALA A 137 5.34 -5.84 -0.10
CA ALA A 137 6.80 -5.69 -0.03
C ALA A 137 7.44 -7.02 0.38
N ILE A 138 8.39 -7.53 -0.40
CA ILE A 138 9.00 -8.85 -0.18
C ILE A 138 10.52 -8.74 -0.18
N ASP A 139 11.15 -9.48 0.73
CA ASP A 139 12.59 -9.71 0.78
C ASP A 139 12.98 -10.71 -0.32
N GLY A 140 13.75 -10.27 -1.31
CA GLY A 140 14.20 -11.10 -2.42
C GLY A 140 15.16 -12.22 -2.04
N SER A 141 15.71 -12.22 -0.82
CA SER A 141 16.62 -13.27 -0.35
C SER A 141 15.89 -14.41 0.37
N THR A 142 14.92 -14.06 1.21
CA THR A 142 14.16 -15.01 2.04
C THR A 142 12.76 -15.29 1.52
N GLU A 143 12.28 -14.49 0.56
CA GLU A 143 10.90 -14.48 0.04
C GLU A 143 9.85 -14.20 1.13
N GLU A 144 10.27 -13.59 2.24
CA GLU A 144 9.39 -13.20 3.33
C GLU A 144 8.81 -11.79 3.14
N THR A 145 7.54 -11.60 3.50
CA THR A 145 6.87 -10.29 3.42
C THR A 145 7.40 -9.34 4.49
N PHE A 146 7.74 -8.11 4.09
CA PHE A 146 8.02 -6.98 4.99
C PHE A 146 6.73 -6.40 5.55
N PHE A 147 5.83 -6.01 4.63
CA PHE A 147 4.52 -5.45 4.93
C PHE A 147 3.59 -5.62 3.72
N CYS A 148 2.29 -5.53 3.97
CA CYS A 148 1.25 -5.52 2.94
C CYS A 148 0.36 -4.28 3.09
N LEU A 149 0.28 -3.45 2.04
CA LEU A 149 -0.62 -2.31 1.99
C LEU A 149 -1.66 -2.47 0.89
N ASN A 150 -2.91 -2.25 1.26
CA ASN A 150 -4.05 -2.24 0.36
C ASN A 150 -4.53 -0.80 0.16
N PHE A 151 -4.09 -0.20 -0.95
CA PHE A 151 -4.47 1.15 -1.36
C PHE A 151 -5.85 1.16 -2.00
N THR A 152 -6.68 2.12 -1.60
CA THR A 152 -7.88 2.51 -2.32
C THR A 152 -7.62 3.86 -2.98
N ILE A 153 -7.78 3.90 -4.30
CA ILE A 153 -7.68 5.12 -5.10
C ILE A 153 -9.05 5.34 -5.74
N ILE A 154 -9.68 6.47 -5.44
CA ILE A 154 -10.94 6.86 -6.05
C ILE A 154 -10.65 7.92 -7.11
N HIS A 155 -10.93 7.59 -8.37
CA HIS A 155 -10.78 8.49 -9.50
C HIS A 155 -12.10 9.18 -9.83
N HIS A 156 -12.09 10.50 -9.72
CA HIS A 156 -13.16 11.38 -10.15
C HIS A 156 -12.60 12.25 -11.28
N PRO A 157 -12.67 11.79 -12.54
CA PRO A 157 -12.21 12.61 -13.64
C PRO A 157 -13.05 13.89 -13.64
N ASN A 158 -12.39 15.04 -13.56
CA ASN A 158 -13.05 16.31 -13.81
C ASN A 158 -13.46 16.30 -15.28
N LEU A 159 -14.76 16.17 -15.53
CA LEU A 159 -15.36 16.50 -16.82
C LEU A 159 -15.23 18.02 -16.97
N SER A 160 -14.12 18.48 -17.54
CA SER A 160 -14.02 19.80 -18.16
C SER A 160 -14.43 19.70 -19.61
#